data_AF-A0A644YJ20-F1
#
_entry.id   AF-A0A644YJ20-F1
#
_cell.length_a   1.000
_cell.length_b   1.000
_cell.length_c   1.000
_cell.angle_alpha   90.00
_cell.angle_beta   90.00
_cell.angle_gamma   90.00
#
_symmetry.space_group_name_H-M   'P 1'
#
loop_
_entity.id
_entity.type
_entity.pdbx_description
1 polymer ?
#
loop_
_entity_poly.entity_id
_entity_poly.type
_entity_poly.pdbx_seq_one_letter_code
_entity_poly.pdbx_strand_id
1 'polypeptide(L)'
;MNVLYNGGMEQNLDLRLPLPNELMVVFGVHAGGKRMLDLAARLALYGQLYVLDCGNRSDMYYVAKELRLRTHDPALKLKNIHLSRAFTCYQVNALVRQVVPAPGIPVLVFDLLSTFLDESVGICESVVLFKETMNRMQEISRIAPVMVSAKPFPTISGSRLMLLTELKRCATHVFEELPMQLPADSSLQPSLFGKEFFEGRR
;
A
#
# COMPACT_ATOMS: atom_id res chain seq x y z
N MET A 1 -1.01 24.43 8.44
CA MET A 1 -0.73 23.23 9.27
C MET A 1 -1.95 23.03 10.17
N ASN A 2 -2.95 22.30 9.69
CA ASN A 2 -4.13 21.93 10.47
C ASN A 2 -4.27 20.41 10.37
N VAL A 3 -3.80 19.72 11.39
CA VAL A 3 -4.18 18.33 11.64
C VAL A 3 -5.49 18.41 12.40
N LEU A 4 -6.62 18.20 11.72
CA LEU A 4 -7.91 18.05 12.37
C LEU A 4 -7.92 16.68 13.04
N TYR A 5 -7.66 16.65 14.35
CA TYR A 5 -8.00 15.52 15.21
C TYR A 5 -9.52 15.50 15.37
N ASN A 6 -10.20 14.72 14.53
CA ASN A 6 -11.57 14.28 14.83
C ASN A 6 -11.48 12.95 15.57
N GLY A 7 -11.82 12.99 16.85
CA GLY A 7 -12.03 11.81 17.66
C GLY A 7 -13.24 11.00 17.17
N GLY A 8 -13.11 9.68 17.28
CA GLY A 8 -14.25 8.77 17.36
C GLY A 8 -15.00 8.45 16.06
N MET A 9 -14.31 8.02 15.01
CA MET A 9 -14.89 7.16 13.96
C MET A 9 -13.78 6.31 13.36
N GLU A 10 -14.00 5.01 13.17
CA GLU A 10 -13.16 4.17 12.32
C GLU A 10 -12.91 4.91 11.00
N GLN A 11 -11.68 5.37 10.75
CA GLN A 11 -11.34 6.05 9.49
C GLN A 11 -11.31 5.00 8.38
N ASN A 12 -12.49 4.67 7.89
CA ASN A 12 -12.70 3.80 6.75
C ASN A 12 -12.13 4.52 5.51
N LEU A 13 -11.28 3.85 4.73
CA LEU A 13 -10.87 4.32 3.41
C LEU A 13 -12.08 4.22 2.45
N ASP A 14 -13.14 4.95 2.72
CA ASP A 14 -14.33 5.00 1.87
C ASP A 14 -14.11 6.01 0.75
N LEU A 15 -13.27 5.62 -0.19
CA LEU A 15 -13.01 6.41 -1.39
C LEU A 15 -14.21 6.30 -2.31
N ARG A 16 -14.83 7.44 -2.58
CA ARG A 16 -15.90 7.53 -3.58
C ARG A 16 -15.29 7.45 -4.97
N LEU A 17 -15.93 6.70 -5.85
CA LEU A 17 -15.56 6.59 -7.26
C LEU A 17 -16.41 7.57 -8.09
N PRO A 18 -15.85 8.18 -9.16
CA PRO A 18 -14.47 8.02 -9.64
C PRO A 18 -13.44 8.70 -8.72
N LEU A 19 -12.23 8.16 -8.66
CA LEU A 19 -11.12 8.78 -7.91
C LEU A 19 -10.66 10.08 -8.60
N PRO A 20 -10.21 11.09 -7.85
CA PRO A 20 -9.63 12.30 -8.43
C PRO A 20 -8.26 12.01 -9.06
N ASN A 21 -7.89 12.83 -10.05
CA ASN A 21 -6.57 12.86 -10.67
C ASN A 21 -5.56 13.52 -9.72
N GLU A 22 -5.18 12.77 -8.69
CA GLU A 22 -4.30 13.21 -7.62
C GLU A 22 -3.41 12.07 -7.16
N LEU A 23 -2.31 12.42 -6.49
CA LEU A 23 -1.45 11.46 -5.81
C LEU A 23 -1.95 11.30 -4.38
N MET A 24 -2.55 10.16 -4.09
CA MET A 24 -3.06 9.80 -2.76
C MET A 24 -2.16 8.75 -2.13
N VAL A 25 -1.96 8.84 -0.81
CA VAL A 25 -1.13 7.89 -0.07
C VAL A 25 -1.90 7.31 1.12
N VAL A 26 -1.86 5.99 1.27
CA VAL A 26 -2.37 5.26 2.44
C VAL A 26 -1.20 4.68 3.24
N PHE A 27 -1.05 5.14 4.47
CA PHE A 27 -0.18 4.51 5.44
C PHE A 27 -0.97 3.54 6.31
N GLY A 28 -0.47 2.33 6.48
CA GLY A 28 -1.02 1.40 7.46
C GLY A 28 -0.05 0.30 7.83
N VAL A 29 -0.23 -0.34 9.00
CA VAL A 29 0.68 -1.39 9.49
C VAL A 29 0.85 -2.56 8.50
N HIS A 30 -0.10 -2.73 7.59
CA HIS A 30 -0.07 -3.69 6.50
C HIS A 30 -0.02 -3.04 5.10
N ALA A 31 0.46 -1.80 5.00
CA ALA A 31 0.53 -1.00 3.77
C ALA A 31 -0.82 -0.91 3.03
N GLY A 32 -1.89 -0.56 3.73
CA GLY A 32 -3.24 -0.50 3.16
C GLY A 32 -3.85 -1.87 2.81
N GLY A 33 -3.14 -2.97 3.06
CA GLY A 33 -3.61 -4.36 3.08
C GLY A 33 -4.84 -4.67 2.24
N LYS A 34 -5.91 -5.14 2.90
CA LYS A 34 -7.18 -5.49 2.24
C LYS A 34 -7.88 -4.30 1.60
N ARG A 35 -7.67 -3.06 2.06
CA ARG A 35 -8.34 -1.88 1.51
C ARG A 35 -7.84 -1.56 0.10
N MET A 36 -6.53 -1.68 -0.14
CA MET A 36 -5.95 -1.53 -1.47
C MET A 36 -6.45 -2.62 -2.43
N LEU A 37 -6.64 -3.84 -1.92
CA LEU A 37 -7.20 -4.95 -2.71
C LEU A 37 -8.70 -4.77 -3.00
N ASP A 38 -9.49 -4.31 -2.03
CA ASP A 38 -10.90 -3.95 -2.24
C ASP A 38 -11.04 -2.80 -3.25
N LEU A 39 -10.18 -1.77 -3.13
CA LEU A 39 -10.14 -0.68 -4.10
C LEU A 39 -9.82 -1.19 -5.52
N ALA A 40 -8.83 -2.09 -5.66
CA ALA A 40 -8.53 -2.71 -6.95
C ALA A 40 -9.73 -3.48 -7.51
N ALA A 41 -10.43 -4.25 -6.68
CA ALA A 41 -11.65 -4.96 -7.09
C ALA A 41 -12.75 -3.99 -7.53
N ARG A 42 -12.99 -2.91 -6.77
CA ARG A 42 -13.99 -1.89 -7.11
C ARG A 42 -13.64 -1.19 -8.41
N LEU A 43 -12.40 -0.75 -8.60
CA LEU A 43 -11.95 -0.08 -9.82
C LEU A 43 -12.03 -0.98 -11.06
N ALA A 44 -11.69 -2.26 -10.91
CA ALA A 44 -11.78 -3.25 -11.99
C ALA A 44 -13.21 -3.42 -12.52
N LEU A 45 -14.25 -3.06 -11.76
CA LEU A 45 -15.63 -3.04 -12.25
C LEU A 45 -15.86 -1.97 -13.31
N TYR A 46 -15.18 -0.82 -13.17
CA TYR A 46 -15.34 0.38 -14.02
C TYR A 46 -14.43 0.40 -15.24
N GLY A 47 -13.29 -0.28 -15.19
CA GLY A 47 -12.37 -0.32 -16.33
C GLY A 47 -10.97 -0.77 -15.94
N GLN A 48 -10.05 -0.54 -16.87
CA GLN A 48 -8.64 -0.88 -16.72
C GLN A 48 -7.99 -0.13 -15.56
N LEU A 49 -7.04 -0.79 -14.91
CA LEU A 49 -6.14 -0.19 -13.93
C LEU A 49 -4.77 -0.87 -13.98
N TYR A 50 -3.74 -0.11 -13.60
CA TYR A 50 -2.40 -0.64 -13.37
C TYR A 50 -2.19 -0.90 -11.89
N VAL A 51 -1.61 -2.04 -11.56
CA VAL A 51 -1.19 -2.37 -10.19
C VAL A 51 0.30 -2.67 -10.23
N LEU A 52 1.08 -1.90 -9.47
CA LEU A 52 2.48 -2.16 -9.21
C LEU A 52 2.65 -2.67 -7.78
N ASP A 53 3.00 -3.94 -7.63
CA ASP A 53 3.18 -4.57 -6.32
C ASP A 53 4.65 -4.61 -5.92
N CYS A 54 5.03 -3.76 -4.96
CA CYS A 54 6.40 -3.63 -4.47
C CYS A 54 6.66 -4.52 -3.24
N GLY A 55 5.65 -4.71 -2.38
CA GLY A 55 5.80 -5.42 -1.10
C GLY A 55 5.16 -6.81 -1.06
N ASN A 56 4.91 -7.41 -2.22
CA ASN A 56 4.24 -8.71 -2.38
C ASN A 56 2.88 -8.75 -1.66
N ARG A 57 2.03 -7.77 -1.95
CA ARG A 57 0.71 -7.55 -1.34
C ARG A 57 -0.46 -7.88 -2.28
N SER A 58 -0.19 -8.19 -3.55
CA SER A 58 -1.23 -8.38 -4.57
C SER A 58 -1.95 -9.75 -4.45
N ASP A 59 -2.77 -9.95 -3.44
CA ASP A 59 -3.62 -11.15 -3.32
C ASP A 59 -4.78 -11.09 -4.34
N MET A 60 -4.50 -11.56 -5.56
CA MET A 60 -5.49 -11.58 -6.64
C MET A 60 -6.59 -12.64 -6.44
N TYR A 61 -6.37 -13.62 -5.55
CA TYR A 61 -7.42 -14.56 -5.17
C TYR A 61 -8.46 -13.85 -4.30
N TYR A 62 -8.01 -13.02 -3.35
CA TYR A 62 -8.90 -12.14 -2.58
C TYR A 62 -9.67 -11.20 -3.51
N VAL A 63 -9.00 -10.53 -4.45
CA VAL A 63 -9.65 -9.65 -5.45
C VAL A 63 -10.71 -10.41 -6.25
N ALA A 64 -10.40 -11.63 -6.71
CA ALA A 64 -11.36 -12.48 -7.43
C ALA A 64 -12.59 -12.81 -6.57
N LYS A 65 -12.40 -13.09 -5.28
CA LYS A 65 -13.48 -13.35 -4.32
C LYS A 65 -14.34 -12.11 -4.13
N GLU A 66 -13.74 -10.92 -3.98
CA GLU A 66 -14.48 -9.67 -3.85
C GLU A 66 -15.28 -9.34 -5.13
N LEU A 67 -14.71 -9.60 -6.31
CA LEU A 67 -15.41 -9.41 -7.58
C LEU A 67 -16.63 -10.32 -7.72
N ARG A 68 -16.56 -11.59 -7.28
CA ARG A 68 -17.71 -12.53 -7.29
C ARG A 68 -18.92 -12.00 -6.53
N LEU A 69 -18.71 -11.17 -5.51
CA LEU A 69 -19.79 -10.56 -4.72
C LEU A 69 -20.44 -9.37 -5.45
N ARG A 70 -19.79 -8.82 -6.47
CA ARG A 70 -20.16 -7.54 -7.12
C ARG A 70 -20.50 -7.69 -8.60
N THR A 71 -20.22 -8.84 -9.21
CA THR A 71 -20.51 -9.09 -10.62
C THR A 71 -20.72 -10.58 -10.90
N HIS A 72 -21.49 -10.87 -11.96
CA HIS A 72 -21.68 -12.24 -12.47
C HIS A 72 -20.50 -12.74 -13.32
N ASP A 73 -19.60 -11.85 -13.78
CA ASP A 73 -18.42 -12.21 -14.56
C ASP A 73 -17.12 -11.66 -13.95
N PRO A 74 -16.66 -12.26 -12.83
CA PRO A 74 -15.43 -11.83 -12.15
C PRO A 74 -14.19 -12.06 -13.01
N ALA A 75 -14.20 -13.06 -13.90
CA ALA A 75 -13.06 -13.39 -14.75
C ALA A 75 -12.80 -12.28 -15.78
N LEU A 76 -13.87 -11.75 -16.40
CA LEU A 76 -13.75 -10.61 -17.29
C LEU A 76 -13.24 -9.36 -16.54
N LYS A 77 -13.73 -9.10 -15.32
CA LYS A 77 -13.30 -7.94 -14.54
C LYS A 77 -11.86 -8.05 -14.05
N LEU A 78 -11.37 -9.24 -13.73
CA LEU A 78 -9.94 -9.45 -13.42
C LEU A 78 -9.02 -9.07 -14.59
N LYS A 79 -9.45 -9.25 -15.85
CA LYS A 79 -8.64 -8.87 -17.03
C LYS A 79 -8.40 -7.38 -17.15
N ASN A 80 -9.14 -6.55 -16.42
CA ASN A 80 -8.90 -5.11 -16.37
C ASN A 80 -7.67 -4.75 -15.52
N ILE A 81 -7.16 -5.68 -14.68
CA ILE A 81 -6.03 -5.42 -13.78
C ILE A 81 -4.72 -5.79 -14.48
N HIS A 82 -3.93 -4.77 -14.82
CA HIS A 82 -2.58 -4.93 -15.32
C HIS A 82 -1.58 -4.94 -14.16
N LEU A 83 -1.25 -6.14 -13.66
CA LEU A 83 -0.37 -6.34 -12.52
C LEU A 83 1.10 -6.48 -12.95
N SER A 84 1.97 -5.69 -12.34
CA SER A 84 3.43 -5.84 -12.38
C SER A 84 3.98 -5.98 -10.96
N ARG A 85 5.03 -6.77 -10.78
CA ARG A 85 5.74 -6.90 -9.50
C ARG A 85 7.14 -6.30 -9.61
N ALA A 86 7.56 -5.61 -8.56
CA ALA A 86 8.91 -5.10 -8.41
C ALA A 86 9.49 -5.56 -7.07
N PHE A 87 10.74 -5.98 -7.09
CA PHE A 87 11.49 -6.43 -5.92
C PHE A 87 12.61 -5.47 -5.53
N THR A 88 12.91 -4.47 -6.38
CA THR A 88 13.94 -3.45 -6.12
C THR A 88 13.46 -2.06 -6.51
N CYS A 89 14.06 -1.02 -5.92
CA CYS A 89 13.74 0.37 -6.25
C CYS A 89 14.05 0.72 -7.72
N TYR A 90 15.04 0.07 -8.34
CA TYR A 90 15.32 0.20 -9.78
C TYR A 90 14.16 -0.30 -10.64
N GLN A 91 13.60 -1.48 -10.30
CA GLN A 91 12.46 -2.04 -11.02
C GLN A 91 11.22 -1.16 -10.86
N VAL A 92 11.00 -0.62 -9.65
CA VAL A 92 9.92 0.36 -9.43
C VAL A 92 10.08 1.59 -10.32
N ASN A 93 11.26 2.23 -10.31
CA ASN A 93 11.54 3.40 -11.16
C ASN A 93 11.31 3.07 -12.64
N ALA A 94 11.82 1.94 -13.13
CA ALA A 94 11.65 1.51 -14.51
C ALA A 94 10.18 1.29 -14.90
N LEU A 95 9.40 0.59 -14.07
CA LEU A 95 7.99 0.28 -14.34
C LEU A 95 7.14 1.55 -14.30
N VAL A 96 7.32 2.43 -13.31
CA VAL A 96 6.62 3.71 -13.23
C VAL A 96 6.94 4.58 -14.46
N ARG A 97 8.18 4.53 -14.96
CA ARG A 97 8.57 5.24 -16.18
C ARG A 97 7.95 4.70 -17.46
N GLN A 98 7.46 3.47 -17.46
CA GLN A 98 6.78 2.86 -18.61
C GLN A 98 5.26 3.11 -18.61
N VAL A 99 4.68 3.55 -17.50
CA VAL A 99 3.24 3.85 -17.41
C VAL A 99 2.90 5.03 -18.33
N VAL A 100 2.10 4.78 -19.37
CA VAL A 100 1.52 5.84 -20.20
C VAL A 100 0.19 6.25 -19.55
N PRO A 101 0.09 7.45 -18.94
CA PRO A 101 -1.13 7.84 -18.25
C PRO A 101 -2.27 8.09 -19.25
N ALA A 102 -3.46 7.64 -18.89
CA ALA A 102 -4.68 7.87 -19.66
C ALA A 102 -5.83 8.26 -18.71
N PRO A 103 -6.68 9.23 -19.09
CA PRO A 103 -7.80 9.65 -18.25
C PRO A 103 -8.68 8.48 -17.83
N GLY A 104 -8.95 8.39 -16.53
CA GLY A 104 -9.82 7.35 -15.96
C GLY A 104 -9.19 5.95 -15.84
N ILE A 105 -7.89 5.77 -16.12
CA ILE A 105 -7.16 4.51 -15.89
C ILE A 105 -6.26 4.67 -14.65
N PRO A 106 -6.67 4.21 -13.46
CA PRO A 106 -5.94 4.42 -12.22
C PRO A 106 -4.63 3.63 -12.15
N VAL A 107 -3.68 4.14 -11.37
CA VAL A 107 -2.43 3.45 -11.02
C VAL A 107 -2.42 3.22 -9.52
N LEU A 108 -2.37 1.95 -9.11
CA LEU A 108 -2.21 1.55 -7.72
C LEU A 108 -0.78 1.05 -7.50
N VAL A 109 -0.13 1.52 -6.44
CA VAL A 109 1.23 1.09 -6.07
C VAL A 109 1.20 0.55 -4.65
N PHE A 110 1.44 -0.75 -4.49
CA PHE A 110 1.31 -1.42 -3.21
C PHE A 110 2.65 -1.47 -2.47
N ASP A 111 2.66 -0.95 -1.25
CA ASP A 111 3.78 -1.01 -0.29
C ASP A 111 5.09 -0.44 -0.89
N LEU A 112 5.02 0.75 -1.50
CA LEU A 112 6.12 1.37 -2.27
C LEU A 112 7.46 1.35 -1.53
N LEU A 113 7.45 1.76 -0.26
CA LEU A 113 8.66 1.92 0.55
C LEU A 113 9.36 0.58 0.85
N SER A 114 8.70 -0.56 0.67
CA SER A 114 9.34 -1.89 0.86
C SER A 114 10.59 -2.09 0.00
N THR A 115 10.65 -1.45 -1.18
CA THR A 115 11.80 -1.57 -2.11
C THR A 115 12.82 -0.45 -1.98
N PHE A 116 12.40 0.74 -1.52
CA PHE A 116 13.30 1.89 -1.33
C PHE A 116 14.02 1.86 0.02
N LEU A 117 13.43 1.19 1.00
CA LEU A 117 14.03 0.98 2.32
C LEU A 117 14.99 -0.21 2.36
N ASP A 118 15.17 -0.92 1.26
CA ASP A 118 16.17 -1.99 1.14
C ASP A 118 17.59 -1.43 1.36
N GLU A 119 18.31 -2.02 2.30
CA GLU A 119 19.66 -1.60 2.69
C GLU A 119 20.74 -2.09 1.73
N SER A 120 20.41 -3.03 0.82
CA SER A 120 21.32 -3.48 -0.24
C SER A 120 21.62 -2.38 -1.27
N VAL A 121 20.78 -1.33 -1.33
CA VAL A 121 20.99 -0.15 -2.19
C VAL A 121 21.51 1.02 -1.35
N GLY A 122 22.55 1.68 -1.84
CA GLY A 122 23.14 2.84 -1.18
C GLY A 122 22.12 3.97 -0.98
N ILE A 123 22.20 4.68 0.16
CA ILE A 123 21.21 5.70 0.52
C ILE A 123 21.11 6.83 -0.52
N CYS A 124 22.23 7.35 -1.01
CA CYS A 124 22.22 8.42 -2.00
C CYS A 124 21.52 8.00 -3.29
N GLU A 125 21.75 6.76 -3.72
CA GLU A 125 21.14 6.20 -4.92
C GLU A 125 19.64 5.93 -4.73
N SER A 126 19.25 5.36 -3.58
CA SER A 126 17.85 5.17 -3.23
C SER A 126 17.08 6.49 -3.22
N VAL A 127 17.67 7.56 -2.66
CA VAL A 127 17.09 8.92 -2.67
C VAL A 127 16.91 9.48 -4.07
N VAL A 128 17.92 9.34 -4.95
CA VAL A 128 17.83 9.80 -6.34
C VAL A 128 16.71 9.07 -7.08
N LEU A 129 16.70 7.74 -7.01
CA LEU A 129 15.66 6.91 -7.64
C LEU A 129 14.27 7.21 -7.09
N PHE A 130 14.16 7.45 -5.78
CA PHE A 130 12.89 7.78 -5.14
C PHE A 130 12.36 9.10 -5.67
N LYS A 131 13.22 10.12 -5.76
CA LYS A 131 12.83 11.44 -6.29
C LYS A 131 12.38 11.35 -7.74
N GLU A 132 13.11 10.62 -8.59
CA GLU A 132 12.69 10.39 -9.99
C GLU A 132 11.34 9.69 -10.08
N THR A 133 11.15 8.64 -9.26
CA THR A 133 9.92 7.86 -9.20
C THR A 133 8.74 8.74 -8.77
N MET A 134 8.91 9.54 -7.70
CA MET A 134 7.87 10.43 -7.21
C MET A 134 7.52 11.53 -8.19
N ASN A 135 8.51 12.14 -8.86
CA ASN A 135 8.27 13.13 -9.91
C ASN A 135 7.40 12.54 -11.01
N ARG A 136 7.72 11.33 -11.49
CA ARG A 136 6.93 10.67 -12.51
C ARG A 136 5.52 10.30 -12.03
N MET A 137 5.35 9.84 -10.78
CA MET A 137 4.02 9.60 -10.22
C MET A 137 3.18 10.88 -10.14
N GLN A 138 3.79 12.02 -9.80
CA GLN A 138 3.11 13.32 -9.79
C GLN A 138 2.75 13.81 -11.19
N GLU A 139 3.53 13.47 -12.22
CA GLU A 139 3.18 13.74 -13.61
C GLU A 139 1.99 12.89 -14.06
N ILE A 140 2.02 11.59 -13.76
CA ILE A 140 0.90 10.66 -14.01
C ILE A 140 -0.36 11.15 -13.29
N SER A 141 -0.22 11.61 -12.05
CA SER A 141 -1.36 12.01 -11.23
C SER A 141 -2.14 13.19 -11.81
N ARG A 142 -1.54 14.01 -12.66
CA ARG A 142 -2.25 15.11 -13.34
C ARG A 142 -3.27 14.62 -14.38
N ILE A 143 -3.12 13.40 -14.87
CA ILE A 143 -3.92 12.83 -15.96
C ILE A 143 -4.81 11.67 -15.46
N ALA A 144 -4.33 10.90 -14.48
CA ALA A 144 -5.03 9.74 -13.95
C ALA A 144 -4.86 9.62 -12.43
N PRO A 145 -5.76 8.96 -11.69
CA PRO A 145 -5.60 8.76 -10.25
C PRO A 145 -4.38 7.89 -9.92
N VAL A 146 -3.58 8.31 -8.94
CA VAL A 146 -2.47 7.51 -8.41
C VAL A 146 -2.68 7.27 -6.92
N MET A 147 -2.79 6.00 -6.53
CA MET A 147 -2.90 5.60 -5.14
C MET A 147 -1.69 4.77 -4.73
N VAL A 148 -0.95 5.25 -3.74
CA VAL A 148 0.22 4.57 -3.20
C VAL A 148 -0.08 4.09 -1.80
N SER A 149 0.32 2.87 -1.46
CA SER A 149 0.35 2.42 -0.08
C SER A 149 1.76 2.23 0.43
N ALA A 150 1.94 2.41 1.74
CA ALA A 150 3.21 2.20 2.41
C ALA A 150 2.98 1.83 3.88
N LYS A 151 3.93 1.12 4.48
CA LYS A 151 3.91 0.95 5.94
C LYS A 151 4.47 2.19 6.63
N PRO A 152 3.85 2.67 7.72
CA PRO A 152 4.53 3.54 8.66
C PRO A 152 5.53 2.64 9.39
N PHE A 153 6.80 2.69 9.02
CA PHE A 153 7.82 1.92 9.72
C PHE A 153 8.41 2.81 10.84
N PRO A 154 8.05 2.59 12.12
CA PRO A 154 8.55 3.41 13.22
C PRO A 154 10.01 3.11 13.61
N THR A 155 10.61 2.03 13.10
CA THR A 155 11.96 1.55 13.46
C THR A 155 13.01 1.71 12.35
N ILE A 156 12.75 2.50 11.30
CA ILE A 156 13.73 2.72 10.22
C ILE A 156 14.99 3.42 10.78
N SER A 157 16.18 3.02 10.32
CA SER A 157 17.42 3.78 10.50
C SER A 157 17.20 5.26 10.15
N GLY A 158 17.57 6.20 11.03
CA GLY A 158 17.24 7.62 10.87
C GLY A 158 17.57 8.23 9.49
N SER A 159 18.58 7.69 8.80
CA SER A 159 18.98 8.11 7.44
C SER A 159 17.90 7.91 6.36
N ARG A 160 17.03 6.91 6.46
CA ARG A 160 15.98 6.61 5.46
C ARG A 160 14.61 7.17 5.82
N LEU A 161 14.45 7.74 7.02
CA LEU A 161 13.21 8.40 7.47
C LEU A 161 12.79 9.53 6.51
N MET A 162 13.76 10.19 5.88
CA MET A 162 13.53 11.20 4.85
C MET A 162 12.63 10.72 3.70
N LEU A 163 12.69 9.44 3.31
CA LEU A 163 11.89 8.89 2.21
C LEU A 163 10.41 8.81 2.58
N LEU A 164 10.12 8.47 3.84
CA LEU A 164 8.76 8.48 4.38
C LEU A 164 8.20 9.91 4.41
N THR A 165 9.00 10.86 4.90
CA THR A 165 8.63 12.28 4.93
C THR A 165 8.40 12.83 3.52
N GLU A 166 9.25 12.46 2.57
CA GLU A 166 9.12 12.90 1.18
C GLU A 166 7.87 12.29 0.52
N LEU A 167 7.56 11.01 0.78
CA LEU A 167 6.32 10.40 0.31
C LEU A 167 5.08 11.16 0.81
N LYS A 168 5.05 11.50 2.11
CA LYS A 168 3.98 12.31 2.71
C LYS A 168 3.89 13.69 2.07
N ARG A 169 5.03 14.32 1.77
CA ARG A 169 5.11 15.65 1.18
C ARG A 169 4.62 15.69 -0.27
N CYS A 170 4.87 14.64 -1.05
CA CYS A 170 4.46 14.56 -2.44
C CYS A 170 2.95 14.30 -2.61
N ALA A 171 2.30 13.72 -1.60
CA ALA A 171 0.89 13.35 -1.62
C ALA A 171 -0.03 14.57 -1.52
N THR A 172 -1.10 14.59 -2.33
CA THR A 172 -2.21 15.54 -2.18
C THR A 172 -3.05 15.19 -0.95
N HIS A 173 -3.30 13.88 -0.76
CA HIS A 173 -4.03 13.35 0.39
C HIS A 173 -3.28 12.20 1.05
N VAL A 174 -3.24 12.22 2.37
CA VAL A 174 -2.63 11.17 3.20
C VAL A 174 -3.70 10.58 4.10
N PHE A 175 -3.87 9.27 4.04
CA PHE A 175 -4.74 8.49 4.91
C PHE A 175 -3.85 7.64 5.82
N GLU A 176 -4.16 7.61 7.12
CA GLU A 176 -3.43 6.78 8.09
C GLU A 176 -4.38 5.76 8.72
N GLU A 177 -4.10 4.47 8.53
CA GLU A 177 -4.75 3.41 9.27
C GLU A 177 -4.20 3.43 10.70
N LEU A 178 -5.06 3.80 11.65
CA LEU A 178 -4.76 3.63 13.07
C LEU A 178 -4.51 2.13 13.31
N PRO A 179 -3.45 1.75 14.07
CA PRO A 179 -3.34 0.39 14.54
C PRO A 179 -4.63 0.06 15.29
N MET A 180 -5.28 -1.06 14.94
CA MET A 180 -6.34 -1.59 15.78
C MET A 180 -5.79 -1.62 17.20
N GLN A 181 -6.46 -0.92 18.12
CA GLN A 181 -6.14 -1.06 19.53
C GLN A 181 -6.17 -2.56 19.81
N LEU A 182 -5.04 -3.12 20.22
CA LEU A 182 -5.02 -4.46 20.80
C LEU A 182 -6.16 -4.46 21.83
N PRO A 183 -7.10 -5.43 21.79
CA PRO A 183 -8.09 -5.51 22.85
C PRO A 183 -7.31 -5.50 24.18
N ALA A 184 -7.59 -4.48 24.99
CA ALA A 184 -7.13 -4.49 26.37
C ALA A 184 -7.63 -5.82 26.96
N ASP A 185 -6.70 -6.58 27.54
CA ASP A 185 -6.88 -7.92 28.09
C ASP A 185 -7.03 -9.06 27.08
N SER A 186 -5.95 -9.38 26.35
CA SER A 186 -5.66 -10.80 26.11
C SER A 186 -5.07 -11.37 27.40
N SER A 187 -5.94 -11.92 28.25
CA SER A 187 -5.54 -12.81 29.33
C SER A 187 -4.52 -13.82 28.80
N LEU A 188 -3.42 -13.93 29.54
CA LEU A 188 -2.28 -14.80 29.28
C LEU A 188 -2.72 -16.12 28.64
N GLN A 189 -2.36 -16.33 27.38
CA GLN A 189 -2.38 -17.66 26.78
C GLN A 189 -1.60 -18.59 27.73
N PRO A 190 -2.21 -19.65 28.28
CA PRO A 190 -1.47 -20.64 29.03
C PRO A 190 -0.43 -21.24 28.09
N SER A 191 0.82 -21.30 28.53
CA SER A 191 1.90 -21.94 27.77
C SER A 191 1.47 -23.35 27.36
N LEU A 192 1.66 -23.70 26.08
CA LEU A 192 1.35 -25.02 25.52
C LEU A 192 2.14 -26.15 26.20
N PHE A 193 3.18 -25.80 26.97
CA PHE A 193 3.91 -26.68 27.86
C PHE A 193 3.60 -26.27 29.30
N GLY A 194 2.95 -27.17 30.04
CA GLY A 194 2.76 -27.02 31.47
C GLY A 194 4.12 -26.95 32.19
N LYS A 195 4.16 -26.27 33.33
CA LYS A 195 5.36 -26.11 34.18
C LYS A 195 6.00 -27.43 34.63
N GLU A 196 5.34 -28.57 34.42
CA GLU A 196 5.81 -29.90 34.82
C GLU A 196 6.81 -30.54 33.84
N PHE A 197 7.07 -29.95 32.66
CA PHE A 197 7.98 -30.57 31.67
C PHE A 197 9.48 -30.46 32.04
N PHE A 198 9.83 -29.72 33.10
CA PHE A 198 11.23 -29.49 33.51
C PHE A 198 11.67 -30.23 34.77
N GLU A 199 10.80 -30.99 35.45
CA GLU A 199 11.22 -31.83 36.59
C GLU A 199 11.59 -33.25 36.14
N GLY A 200 12.72 -33.34 35.45
CA GLY A 200 13.42 -34.61 35.23
C GLY A 200 13.94 -35.16 36.55
N ARG A 201 13.23 -36.14 37.11
CA ARG A 201 13.71 -37.02 38.19
C ARG A 201 15.04 -37.66 37.79
N ARG A 202 16.06 -37.51 38.65
CA ARG A 202 17.17 -38.45 38.76
C ARG A 202 16.92 -39.36 39.96
#